data_AF-A0A8H4VE18-F1
#
_entry.id   AF-A0A8H4VE18-F1
#
_cell.length_a   1.000
_cell.length_b   1.000
_cell.length_c   1.000
_cell.angle_alpha   90.00
_cell.angle_beta   90.00
_cell.angle_gamma   90.00
#
_symmetry.space_group_name_H-M   'P 1'
#
loop_
_entity.id
_entity.type
_entity.pdbx_description
1 polymer ?
#
loop_
_entity_poly.entity_id
_entity_poly.type
_entity_poly.pdbx_seq_one_letter_code
_entity_poly.pdbx_strand_id
1 'polypeptide(L)'
;MAASVPLPDDITRTAFDSLLAEYPSVLQSVAVAKGIVKPGQKTLSQLDEYRYVDAPNAFGMDVPRREMTLEDVKMLVEWKLRHGTFRPNLMTLISSNPPSSIPPPSKPP
;
A
#
# COMPACT_ATOMS: atom_id res chain seq x y z
N MET A 1 25.46 4.38 12.24
CA MET A 1 26.10 5.37 11.35
C MET A 1 25.04 5.83 10.38
N ALA A 2 24.86 7.14 10.17
CA ALA A 2 23.90 7.61 9.19
C ALA A 2 24.43 7.26 7.79
N ALA A 3 23.74 6.37 7.07
CA ALA A 3 24.06 6.11 5.67
C ALA A 3 23.90 7.42 4.92
N SER A 4 24.97 7.90 4.28
CA SER A 4 24.91 9.04 3.38
C SER A 4 23.94 8.69 2.26
N VAL A 5 22.85 9.43 2.14
CA VAL A 5 21.86 9.22 1.06
C VAL A 5 22.60 9.45 -0.27
N PRO A 6 22.71 8.43 -1.15
CA PRO A 6 23.41 8.58 -2.41
C PRO A 6 22.65 9.58 -3.30
N LEU A 7 23.39 10.39 -4.07
CA LEU A 7 22.78 11.24 -5.09
C LEU A 7 22.14 10.36 -6.18
N PRO A 8 21.06 10.83 -6.84
CA PRO A 8 20.38 10.05 -7.89
C PRO A 8 21.32 9.58 -9.01
N ASP A 9 22.35 10.37 -9.33
CA ASP A 9 23.32 10.05 -10.39
C ASP A 9 24.39 9.03 -9.95
N ASP A 10 24.55 8.80 -8.64
CA ASP A 10 25.60 7.97 -8.06
C ASP A 10 25.09 6.63 -7.51
N ILE A 11 23.77 6.41 -7.49
CA ILE A 11 23.19 5.18 -6.95
C ILE A 11 23.44 4.01 -7.89
N THR A 12 24.37 3.13 -7.50
CA THR A 12 24.60 1.87 -8.22
C THR A 12 23.50 0.86 -7.92
N ARG A 13 23.27 -0.08 -8.84
CA ARG A 13 22.34 -1.19 -8.62
C ARG A 13 22.65 -1.95 -7.33
N THR A 14 23.92 -2.21 -7.05
CA THR A 14 24.35 -2.91 -5.82
C THR A 14 24.03 -2.11 -4.56
N ALA A 15 24.21 -0.79 -4.59
CA ALA A 15 23.84 0.08 -3.47
C ALA A 15 22.33 0.09 -3.26
N PHE A 16 21.55 0.15 -4.35
CA PHE A 16 20.09 0.04 -4.29
C PHE A 16 19.63 -1.30 -3.70
N ASP A 17 20.15 -2.42 -4.20
CA ASP A 17 19.79 -3.76 -3.72
C ASP A 17 20.14 -3.94 -2.23
N SER A 18 21.28 -3.38 -1.80
CA SER A 18 21.69 -3.40 -0.39
C SER A 18 20.75 -2.59 0.50
N LEU A 19 20.38 -1.38 0.07
CA LEU A 19 19.41 -0.53 0.79
C LEU A 19 18.02 -1.17 0.82
N LEU A 20 17.60 -1.80 -0.28
CA LEU A 20 16.32 -2.49 -0.36
C LEU A 20 16.27 -3.68 0.61
N ALA A 21 17.39 -4.40 0.80
CA ALA A 21 17.47 -5.50 1.75
C ALA A 21 17.31 -5.06 3.22
N GLU A 22 17.54 -3.78 3.54
CA GLU A 22 17.31 -3.22 4.88
C GLU A 22 15.82 -2.94 5.16
N TYR A 23 14.98 -2.89 4.12
CA TYR A 23 13.56 -2.52 4.23
C TYR A 23 12.79 -3.31 5.29
N PRO A 24 12.89 -4.66 5.40
CA PRO A 24 12.17 -5.42 6.40
C PRO A 24 12.51 -5.02 7.84
N SER A 25 13.80 -4.73 8.11
CA SER A 25 14.28 -4.31 9.43
C SER A 25 13.78 -2.91 9.80
N VAL A 26 13.79 -1.99 8.83
CA VAL A 26 13.24 -0.64 9.02
C VAL A 26 11.74 -0.71 9.29
N LEU A 27 11.02 -1.51 8.53
CA LEU A 27 9.57 -1.70 8.68
C LEU A 27 9.21 -2.25 10.07
N GLN A 28 9.95 -3.24 10.55
CA GLN A 28 9.79 -3.77 11.91
C GLN A 28 10.02 -2.69 12.96
N SER A 29 11.08 -1.88 12.81
CA SER A 29 11.39 -0.78 13.73
C SER A 29 10.27 0.27 13.77
N VAL A 30 9.73 0.63 12.60
CA VAL A 30 8.59 1.54 12.47
C VAL A 30 7.31 0.94 13.06
N ALA A 31 7.08 -0.37 12.87
CA ALA A 31 5.94 -1.06 13.46
C ALA A 31 5.97 -1.01 14.99
N VAL A 32 7.14 -1.27 15.59
CA VAL A 32 7.34 -1.15 17.04
C VAL A 32 7.09 0.28 17.52
N ALA A 33 7.64 1.28 16.82
CA ALA A 33 7.45 2.69 17.18
C ALA A 33 5.98 3.15 17.10
N LYS A 34 5.19 2.60 16.17
CA LYS A 34 3.76 2.92 16.00
C LYS A 34 2.84 2.18 16.98
N GLY A 35 3.38 1.28 17.81
CA GLY A 35 2.64 0.57 18.86
C GLY A 35 1.92 -0.69 18.39
N ILE A 36 1.23 -1.32 19.34
CA ILE A 36 0.61 -2.65 19.17
C ILE A 36 -0.58 -2.56 18.21
N VAL A 37 -0.59 -3.46 17.22
CA VAL A 37 -1.68 -3.62 16.26
C VAL A 37 -2.91 -4.18 16.99
N LYS A 38 -4.08 -3.54 16.80
CA LYS A 38 -5.33 -4.02 17.41
C LYS A 38 -5.75 -5.37 16.83
N PRO A 39 -6.48 -6.22 17.59
CA PRO A 39 -7.05 -7.45 17.04
C PRO A 39 -7.89 -7.16 15.80
N GLY A 40 -7.58 -7.83 14.69
CA GLY A 40 -8.27 -7.64 13.40
C GLY A 40 -7.71 -6.52 12.51
N GLN A 41 -6.72 -5.76 12.97
CA GLN A 41 -6.03 -4.77 12.14
C GLN A 41 -4.83 -5.40 11.42
N LYS A 42 -4.58 -5.02 10.16
CA LYS A 42 -3.43 -5.48 9.40
C LYS A 42 -2.12 -4.88 9.93
N THR A 43 -1.04 -5.67 9.89
CA THR A 43 0.31 -5.18 10.19
C THR A 43 0.81 -4.26 9.06
N LEU A 44 1.86 -3.47 9.31
CA LEU A 44 2.45 -2.64 8.24
C LEU A 44 2.95 -3.51 7.08
N SER A 45 3.59 -4.64 7.38
CA SER A 45 4.03 -5.62 6.39
C SER A 45 2.89 -6.15 5.51
N GLN A 46 1.74 -6.48 6.12
CA GLN A 46 0.58 -6.95 5.36
C GLN A 46 -0.02 -5.85 4.47
N LEU A 47 0.03 -4.60 4.91
CA LEU A 47 -0.44 -3.46 4.10
C LEU A 47 0.53 -3.17 2.94
N ASP A 48 1.84 -3.31 3.15
CA ASP A 48 2.85 -3.16 2.10
C ASP A 48 2.75 -4.26 1.06
N GLU A 49 2.63 -5.51 1.49
CA GLU A 49 2.40 -6.67 0.61
C GLU A 49 1.17 -6.43 -0.25
N TYR A 50 0.07 -5.99 0.36
CA TYR A 50 -1.13 -5.65 -0.39
C TYR A 50 -0.90 -4.52 -1.40
N ARG A 51 -0.18 -3.46 -1.03
CA ARG A 51 0.05 -2.29 -1.88
C ARG A 51 0.97 -2.56 -3.06
N TYR A 52 2.03 -3.34 -2.86
CA TYR A 52 3.10 -3.54 -3.84
C TYR A 52 2.98 -4.86 -4.61
N VAL A 53 2.27 -5.85 -4.08
CA VAL A 53 2.12 -7.18 -4.69
C VAL A 53 0.67 -7.45 -5.04
N ASP A 54 -0.23 -7.53 -4.06
CA ASP A 54 -1.58 -8.04 -4.30
C ASP A 54 -2.42 -7.12 -5.18
N ALA A 55 -2.45 -5.82 -4.87
CA ALA A 55 -3.26 -4.85 -5.60
C ALA A 55 -2.77 -4.67 -7.04
N PRO A 56 -1.47 -4.52 -7.34
CA PRO A 56 -0.99 -4.52 -8.72
C PRO A 56 -1.30 -5.83 -9.46
N ASN A 57 -1.19 -6.98 -8.80
CA ASN A 57 -1.52 -8.27 -9.41
C ASN A 57 -3.03 -8.43 -9.68
N ALA A 58 -3.88 -7.80 -8.87
CA ALA A 58 -5.34 -7.89 -8.99
C ALA A 58 -5.92 -6.85 -9.97
N PHE A 59 -5.43 -5.61 -9.93
CA PHE A 59 -6.02 -4.43 -10.58
C PHE A 59 -5.07 -3.69 -11.53
N GLY A 60 -3.88 -4.25 -11.80
CA GLY A 60 -2.88 -3.61 -12.66
C GLY A 60 -3.41 -3.30 -14.05
N MET A 61 -2.87 -2.24 -14.65
CA MET A 61 -3.35 -1.72 -15.94
C MET A 61 -3.14 -2.69 -17.10
N ASP A 62 -2.11 -3.53 -17.03
CA ASP A 62 -1.76 -4.45 -18.11
C ASP A 62 -2.77 -5.60 -18.24
N VAL A 63 -3.17 -6.20 -17.12
CA VAL A 63 -4.17 -7.28 -17.08
C VAL A 63 -4.95 -7.25 -15.75
N PRO A 64 -6.04 -6.48 -15.64
CA PRO A 64 -6.87 -6.48 -14.44
C PRO A 64 -7.57 -7.84 -14.29
N ARG A 65 -7.28 -8.56 -13.20
CA ARG A 65 -7.89 -9.87 -12.90
C ARG A 65 -9.30 -9.74 -12.32
N ARG A 66 -9.59 -8.61 -11.68
CA ARG A 66 -10.90 -8.28 -11.13
C ARG A 66 -11.06 -6.77 -11.01
N GLU A 67 -12.30 -6.33 -10.87
CA GLU A 67 -12.59 -4.93 -10.53
C GLU A 67 -12.29 -4.65 -9.04
N MET A 68 -11.95 -3.40 -8.77
CA MET A 68 -11.65 -2.93 -7.42
C MET A 68 -12.94 -2.64 -6.66
N THR A 69 -13.12 -3.29 -5.52
CA THR A 69 -14.26 -3.06 -4.63
C THR A 69 -13.99 -1.91 -3.66
N LEU A 70 -15.03 -1.44 -2.98
CA LEU A 70 -14.88 -0.43 -1.93
C LEU A 70 -13.93 -0.89 -0.80
N GLU A 71 -13.93 -2.18 -0.46
CA GLU A 71 -13.04 -2.74 0.56
C GLU A 71 -11.58 -2.71 0.12
N ASP A 72 -11.31 -2.93 -1.17
CA ASP A 72 -9.97 -2.83 -1.72
C ASP A 72 -9.43 -1.39 -1.64
N VAL A 73 -10.29 -0.40 -1.90
CA VAL A 73 -9.98 1.03 -1.75
C VAL A 73 -9.72 1.39 -0.30
N LYS A 74 -10.54 0.91 0.65
CA LYS A 74 -10.33 1.12 2.08
C LYS A 74 -8.97 0.58 2.52
N MET A 75 -8.56 -0.59 2.03
CA MET A 75 -7.26 -1.18 2.37
C MET A 75 -6.08 -0.33 1.85
N LEU A 76 -6.17 0.19 0.62
CA LEU A 76 -5.17 1.12 0.07
C LEU A 76 -5.10 2.43 0.87
N VAL A 77 -6.24 2.92 1.36
CA VAL A 77 -6.26 4.13 2.19
C VAL A 77 -5.77 3.88 3.60
N GLU A 78 -6.06 2.73 4.19
CA GLU A 78 -5.44 2.35 5.46
C GLU A 78 -3.91 2.34 5.34
N TRP A 79 -3.38 1.73 4.27
CA TRP A 79 -1.95 1.77 3.97
C TRP A 79 -1.45 3.23 3.89
N LYS A 80 -2.14 4.10 3.16
CA LYS A 80 -1.76 5.52 2.99
C LYS A 80 -1.78 6.29 4.31
N LEU A 81 -2.75 6.05 5.18
CA LEU A 81 -2.86 6.72 6.48
C LEU A 81 -1.78 6.27 7.46
N ARG A 82 -1.26 5.05 7.32
CA ARG A 82 -0.21 4.52 8.18
C ARG A 82 1.20 4.87 7.71
N HIS A 83 1.41 5.10 6.41
CA HIS A 83 2.72 5.42 5.83
C HIS A 83 2.91 6.90 5.45
N GLY A 84 1.81 7.62 5.17
CA GLY A 84 1.85 9.02 4.76
C GLY A 84 1.46 10.00 5.87
N THR A 85 1.07 11.20 5.46
CA THR A 85 0.57 12.22 6.38
C THR A 85 -0.79 11.80 6.96
N PHE A 86 -0.92 11.90 8.29
CA PHE A 86 -2.14 11.55 8.99
C PHE A 86 -3.33 12.41 8.51
N ARG A 87 -4.39 11.74 8.04
CA ARG A 87 -5.64 12.33 7.50
C ARG A 87 -6.85 11.54 8.04
N PRO A 88 -7.23 11.73 9.31
CA PRO A 88 -8.20 10.85 10.00
C PRO A 88 -9.56 10.76 9.30
N ASN A 89 -10.00 11.86 8.66
CA ASN A 89 -11.30 11.93 8.01
C ASN A 89 -11.37 11.18 6.67
N LEU A 90 -10.24 10.79 6.09
CA LEU A 90 -10.21 10.18 4.76
C LEU A 90 -10.92 8.82 4.74
N MET A 91 -10.78 8.03 5.81
CA MET A 91 -11.46 6.72 5.92
C MET A 91 -12.97 6.88 6.03
N THR A 92 -13.43 7.89 6.76
CA THR A 92 -14.85 8.23 6.89
C THR A 92 -15.44 8.62 5.55
N LEU A 93 -14.76 9.50 4.80
CA LEU A 93 -15.22 9.95 3.48
C LEU A 93 -15.40 8.80 2.49
N ILE A 94 -14.47 7.85 2.48
CA ILE A 94 -14.54 6.69 1.59
C ILE A 94 -15.64 5.73 2.02
N SER A 95 -15.82 5.52 3.32
CA SER A 95 -16.85 4.63 3.84
C SER A 95 -18.27 5.14 3.57
N SER A 96 -18.44 6.46 3.43
CA SER A 96 -19.70 7.09 3.06
C SER A 96 -20.03 7.03 1.56
N ASN A 97 -19.11 6.54 0.72
CA ASN A 97 -19.40 6.35 -0.69
C ASN A 97 -20.38 5.18 -0.84
N PRO A 98 -21.51 5.36 -1.55
CA PRO A 98 -22.36 4.24 -1.89
C PRO A 98 -21.55 3.24 -2.73
N PRO A 99 -21.83 1.92 -2.65
CA PRO A 99 -21.26 0.96 -3.58
C PRO A 99 -21.81 1.32 -4.97
N SER A 100 -21.08 2.15 -5.71
CA SER A 100 -21.50 2.62 -7.02
C SER A 100 -21.72 1.42 -7.92
N SER A 101 -22.95 1.31 -8.42
CA SER A 101 -23.42 0.36 -9.42
C SER A 101 -22.36 0.15 -10.50
N ILE A 102 -21.70 -1.01 -10.46
CA ILE A 102 -20.93 -1.52 -11.59
C ILE A 102 -21.97 -1.76 -12.70
N PRO A 103 -21.90 -1.06 -13.86
CA PRO A 103 -22.76 -1.43 -14.98
C PRO A 103 -22.38 -2.85 -15.40
N PRO A 104 -23.34 -3.76 -15.65
CA PRO A 104 -23.01 -5.08 -16.18
C PRO A 104 -22.20 -4.92 -17.48
N PRO A 105 -21.23 -5.83 -17.76
CA PRO A 105 -20.41 -5.75 -18.95
C PRO A 105 -21.32 -5.66 -20.18
N SER A 106 -21.19 -4.55 -20.92
CA SER A 106 -21.88 -4.34 -22.19
C SER A 106 -21.58 -5.53 -23.11
N LYS A 107 -22.62 -6.30 -23.43
CA LYS A 107 -22.57 -7.45 -24.33
C LYS A 107 -22.02 -6.99 -25.69
N PRO A 108 -21.04 -7.70 -26.29
CA PRO A 108 -20.52 -7.32 -27.60
C PRO A 108 -21.59 -7.51 -28.70
N PRO A 109 -21.51 -6.74 -29.81
CA PRO A 109 -22.46 -6.79 -30.92
C PRO A 109 -22.45 -8.13 -31.67
#